data_AF-A0A8J1YWZ7-F1
#
_entry.id   AF-A0A8J1YWZ7-F1
#
_cell.length_a   1.000
_cell.length_b   1.000
_cell.length_c   1.000
_cell.angle_alpha   90.00
_cell.angle_beta   90.00
_cell.angle_gamma   90.00
#
_symmetry.space_group_name_H-M   'P 1'
#
loop_
_entity.id
_entity.type
_entity.pdbx_description
1 polymer ?
#
loop_
_entity_poly.entity_id
_entity_poly.type
_entity_poly.pdbx_seq_one_letter_code
_entity_poly.pdbx_strand_id
1 'polypeptide(L)'
;MKQYVENRLARERKHEAEQKTLVKYGKDMELYKCHGEADHRVETQRRARELQEFKNEVITEHQHVQTQQIATRKAIISKMETDIAIELEKRKSDAIREEQDKRRMFEGSEELRAMKAKLHQAQVNKERHQQVVEKLLKKEQEKQDEEEIAQCMEYERRKAIEEEITTKIYKSQQKGQATAINQQQIILREEAKKLSKIQADKEKAQVEEIVAQIAKEDALEAETRRKKQEETQAMLRRFMVEQQERQRKMEAEELAEMEAIEEFARKKRAAEEAALEKKKAEEEAKKAAYELIVATAEARNKEAEEFEYLKNELYAEELEAQERRKEELGMRKKLEDRAEMLKAYNDQLALKEAKRQREEAEEAAFRVKLLEKFAEDDRIELLNEQKKRMKVQAHKREVERLIQERRAQYQAERDGELKLLEEQRQIQEERYVEIEAEKRRLLREHAVQFRDYLPKGMFNNKEDYEYVMSQPEPQN
;
A
#
# COMPACT_ATOMS: atom_id res chain seq x y z
N MET A 1 4.45 12.58 173.33
CA MET A 1 4.96 13.76 172.59
C MET A 1 5.51 13.43 171.19
N LYS A 2 6.23 12.32 170.96
CA LYS A 2 6.74 11.93 169.62
C LYS A 2 5.66 11.90 168.51
N GLN A 3 4.43 11.53 168.86
CA GLN A 3 3.36 11.32 167.89
C GLN A 3 2.89 12.58 167.14
N TYR A 4 3.07 13.80 167.64
CA TYR A 4 2.43 14.98 167.01
C TYR A 4 3.22 15.59 165.84
N VAL A 5 4.55 15.64 165.94
CA VAL A 5 5.41 16.17 164.86
C VAL A 5 5.47 15.21 163.68
N GLU A 6 5.50 13.91 163.97
CA GLU A 6 5.35 12.86 162.95
C GLU A 6 4.03 13.04 162.18
N ASN A 7 2.93 13.40 162.86
CA ASN A 7 1.64 13.62 162.20
C ASN A 7 1.62 14.84 161.25
N ARG A 8 2.38 15.92 161.51
CA ARG A 8 2.39 17.12 160.64
C ARG A 8 3.26 16.94 159.40
N LEU A 9 4.46 16.41 159.56
CA LEU A 9 5.33 16.04 158.44
C LEU A 9 4.67 14.96 157.56
N ALA A 10 3.91 14.06 158.18
CA ALA A 10 3.06 13.13 157.44
C ALA A 10 1.95 13.83 156.63
N ARG A 11 1.43 14.99 157.07
CA ARG A 11 0.44 15.79 156.31
C ARG A 11 1.04 16.54 155.13
N GLU A 12 2.17 17.23 155.29
CA GLU A 12 2.78 17.99 154.19
C GLU A 12 3.34 17.06 153.10
N ARG A 13 3.97 15.95 153.49
CA ARG A 13 4.38 14.90 152.53
C ARG A 13 3.17 14.30 151.82
N LYS A 14 2.05 14.15 152.51
CA LYS A 14 0.77 13.77 151.87
C LYS A 14 0.33 14.81 150.84
N HIS A 15 0.35 16.09 151.20
CA HIS A 15 -0.14 17.16 150.32
C HIS A 15 0.74 17.41 149.08
N GLU A 16 2.06 17.31 149.22
CA GLU A 16 3.01 17.43 148.11
C GLU A 16 2.97 16.18 147.21
N ALA A 17 2.74 15.00 147.78
CA ALA A 17 2.42 13.79 147.03
C ALA A 17 1.10 13.97 146.25
N GLU A 18 0.06 14.52 146.88
CA GLU A 18 -1.22 14.83 146.24
C GLU A 18 -1.07 15.84 145.08
N GLN A 19 -0.29 16.91 145.24
CA GLN A 19 -0.03 17.86 144.15
C GLN A 19 0.79 17.26 143.01
N LYS A 20 1.83 16.47 143.31
CA LYS A 20 2.59 15.75 142.28
C LYS A 20 1.69 14.76 141.53
N THR A 21 0.77 14.09 142.22
CA THR A 21 -0.23 13.24 141.56
C THR A 21 -1.17 14.04 140.67
N LEU A 22 -1.61 15.24 141.09
CA LEU A 22 -2.47 16.10 140.29
C LEU A 22 -1.77 16.65 139.03
N VAL A 23 -0.52 17.09 139.13
CA VAL A 23 0.25 17.58 137.97
C VAL A 23 0.55 16.44 137.00
N LYS A 24 0.88 15.24 137.53
CA LYS A 24 1.07 14.05 136.71
C LYS A 24 -0.22 13.67 136.00
N TYR A 25 -1.35 13.69 136.72
CA TYR A 25 -2.68 13.48 136.15
C TYR A 25 -3.05 14.51 135.07
N GLY A 26 -2.73 15.79 135.27
CA GLY A 26 -2.96 16.85 134.27
C GLY A 26 -2.13 16.66 132.99
N LYS A 27 -0.84 16.32 133.14
CA LYS A 27 0.02 15.97 131.98
C LYS A 27 -0.45 14.72 131.26
N ASP A 28 -0.85 13.69 132.01
CA ASP A 28 -1.42 12.47 131.44
C ASP A 28 -2.71 12.81 130.68
N MET A 29 -3.56 13.70 131.22
CA MET A 29 -4.80 14.16 130.58
C MET A 29 -4.56 14.96 129.29
N GLU A 30 -3.55 15.84 129.25
CA GLU A 30 -3.14 16.52 128.00
C GLU A 30 -2.58 15.53 126.97
N LEU A 31 -1.79 14.55 127.40
CA LEU A 31 -1.27 13.50 126.52
C LEU A 31 -2.40 12.66 125.91
N TYR A 32 -3.39 12.27 126.72
CA TYR A 32 -4.58 11.55 126.26
C TYR A 32 -5.41 12.38 125.29
N LYS A 33 -5.50 13.71 125.49
CA LYS A 33 -6.19 14.61 124.56
C LYS A 33 -5.47 14.68 123.22
N CYS A 34 -4.14 14.85 123.22
CA CYS A 34 -3.34 14.85 121.98
C CYS A 34 -3.40 13.50 121.25
N HIS A 35 -3.38 12.38 121.98
CA HIS A 35 -3.61 11.05 121.39
C HIS A 35 -5.02 10.93 120.80
N GLY A 36 -6.06 11.42 121.47
CA GLY A 36 -7.42 11.42 120.92
C GLY A 36 -7.58 12.27 119.66
N GLU A 37 -6.95 13.45 119.60
CA GLU A 37 -6.94 14.30 118.40
C GLU A 37 -6.12 13.68 117.25
N ALA A 38 -4.99 13.03 117.57
CA ALA A 38 -4.19 12.28 116.60
C ALA A 38 -4.94 11.05 116.07
N ASP A 39 -5.60 10.29 116.95
CA ASP A 39 -6.40 9.11 116.61
C ASP A 39 -7.58 9.51 115.71
N HIS A 40 -8.28 10.62 116.01
CA HIS A 40 -9.30 11.16 115.11
C HIS A 40 -8.74 11.58 113.75
N ARG A 41 -7.53 12.16 113.70
CA ARG A 41 -6.86 12.52 112.45
C ARG A 41 -6.43 11.29 111.64
N VAL A 42 -5.96 10.23 112.31
CA VAL A 42 -5.60 8.96 111.68
C VAL A 42 -6.86 8.27 111.16
N GLU A 43 -7.94 8.24 111.93
CA GLU A 43 -9.22 7.68 111.52
C GLU A 43 -9.84 8.43 110.33
N THR A 44 -9.77 9.78 110.32
CA THR A 44 -10.23 10.56 109.16
C THR A 44 -9.34 10.31 107.92
N GLN A 45 -8.03 10.16 108.08
CA GLN A 45 -7.14 9.78 106.97
C GLN A 45 -7.38 8.36 106.47
N ARG A 46 -7.67 7.40 107.36
CA ARG A 46 -8.05 6.02 106.98
C ARG A 46 -9.33 6.02 106.16
N ARG A 47 -10.38 6.68 106.64
CA ARG A 47 -11.65 6.83 105.91
C ARG A 47 -11.45 7.51 104.55
N ALA A 48 -10.58 8.52 104.47
CA ALA A 48 -10.28 9.19 103.21
C ALA A 48 -9.54 8.26 102.22
N ARG A 49 -8.60 7.44 102.69
CA ARG A 49 -7.91 6.44 101.88
C ARG A 49 -8.85 5.34 101.41
N GLU A 50 -9.67 4.79 102.30
CA GLU A 50 -10.69 3.80 101.95
C GLU A 50 -11.67 4.33 100.89
N LEU A 51 -12.13 5.58 101.05
CA LEU A 51 -12.99 6.21 100.05
C LEU A 51 -12.26 6.41 98.71
N GLN A 52 -10.97 6.71 98.73
CA GLN A 52 -10.17 6.89 97.52
C GLN A 52 -9.88 5.55 96.83
N GLU A 53 -9.59 4.50 97.58
CA GLU A 53 -9.45 3.13 97.08
C GLU A 53 -10.76 2.67 96.43
N PHE A 54 -11.88 2.84 97.13
CA PHE A 54 -13.20 2.54 96.58
C PHE A 54 -13.49 3.33 95.29
N LYS A 55 -13.18 4.63 95.25
CA LYS A 55 -13.32 5.44 94.03
C LYS A 55 -12.44 4.93 92.89
N ASN A 56 -11.20 4.56 93.19
CA ASN A 56 -10.28 4.02 92.19
C ASN A 56 -10.79 2.69 91.65
N GLU A 57 -11.25 1.79 92.53
CA GLU A 57 -11.86 0.50 92.14
C GLU A 57 -13.03 0.72 91.19
N VAL A 58 -13.98 1.58 91.57
CA VAL A 58 -15.14 1.92 90.71
C VAL A 58 -14.72 2.49 89.36
N ILE A 59 -13.71 3.37 89.32
CA ILE A 59 -13.19 3.93 88.06
C ILE A 59 -12.56 2.82 87.20
N THR A 60 -11.75 1.95 87.80
CA THR A 60 -11.09 0.85 87.08
C THR A 60 -12.10 -0.17 86.54
N GLU A 61 -13.11 -0.52 87.33
CA GLU A 61 -14.21 -1.39 86.90
C GLU A 61 -14.99 -0.75 85.75
N HIS A 62 -15.31 0.54 85.86
CA HIS A 62 -15.99 1.26 84.80
C HIS A 62 -15.17 1.29 83.50
N GLN A 63 -13.87 1.57 83.58
CA GLN A 63 -12.96 1.52 82.43
C GLN A 63 -12.87 0.11 81.84
N HIS A 64 -12.83 -0.93 82.66
CA HIS A 64 -12.82 -2.31 82.20
C HIS A 64 -14.11 -2.65 81.45
N VAL A 65 -15.28 -2.29 81.98
CA VAL A 65 -16.56 -2.49 81.31
C VAL A 65 -16.63 -1.69 80.01
N GLN A 66 -16.18 -0.44 80.00
CA GLN A 66 -16.15 0.38 78.78
C GLN A 66 -15.24 -0.22 77.70
N THR A 67 -14.04 -0.68 78.06
CA THR A 67 -13.11 -1.29 77.09
C THR A 67 -13.67 -2.59 76.53
N GLN A 68 -14.31 -3.43 77.35
CA GLN A 68 -15.03 -4.61 76.88
C GLN A 68 -16.19 -4.25 75.94
N GLN A 69 -16.98 -3.22 76.25
CA GLN A 69 -18.06 -2.75 75.39
C GLN A 69 -17.54 -2.19 74.06
N ILE A 70 -16.42 -1.47 74.07
CA ILE A 70 -15.78 -0.98 72.85
C ILE A 70 -15.25 -2.15 72.02
N ALA A 71 -14.63 -3.14 72.65
CA ALA A 71 -14.11 -4.32 71.95
C ALA A 71 -15.25 -5.14 71.31
N THR A 72 -16.36 -5.35 72.01
CA THR A 72 -17.53 -6.05 71.46
C THR A 72 -18.18 -5.25 70.33
N ARG A 73 -18.37 -3.94 70.48
CA ARG A 73 -18.84 -3.06 69.39
C ARG A 73 -17.93 -3.11 68.17
N LYS A 74 -16.62 -3.03 68.37
CA LYS A 74 -15.63 -3.12 67.28
C LYS A 74 -15.69 -4.48 66.57
N ALA A 75 -15.85 -5.57 67.31
CA ALA A 75 -16.00 -6.91 66.73
C ALA A 75 -17.31 -7.05 65.92
N ILE A 76 -18.41 -6.47 66.39
CA ILE A 76 -19.68 -6.44 65.65
C ILE A 76 -19.53 -5.62 64.37
N ILE A 77 -18.96 -4.41 64.45
CA ILE A 77 -18.73 -3.54 63.29
C ILE A 77 -17.84 -4.24 62.26
N SER A 78 -16.74 -4.85 62.69
CA SER A 78 -15.84 -5.59 61.79
C SER A 78 -16.55 -6.75 61.08
N LYS A 79 -17.43 -7.49 61.76
CA LYS A 79 -18.24 -8.54 61.11
C LYS A 79 -19.22 -7.98 60.08
N MET A 80 -19.92 -6.90 60.44
CA MET A 80 -20.82 -6.22 59.51
C MET A 80 -20.06 -5.69 58.28
N GLU A 81 -18.87 -5.11 58.47
CA GLU A 81 -18.01 -4.66 57.38
C GLU A 81 -17.58 -5.83 56.47
N THR A 82 -17.20 -6.97 57.04
CA THR A 82 -16.85 -8.16 56.23
C THR A 82 -18.05 -8.70 55.47
N ASP A 83 -19.23 -8.76 56.09
CA ASP A 83 -20.43 -9.25 55.45
C ASP A 83 -20.86 -8.33 54.30
N ILE A 84 -20.81 -7.01 54.52
CA ILE A 84 -21.06 -6.00 53.48
C ILE A 84 -20.04 -6.12 52.35
N ALA A 85 -18.76 -6.31 52.67
CA ALA A 85 -17.71 -6.47 51.66
C ALA A 85 -17.96 -7.71 50.79
N ILE A 86 -18.33 -8.84 51.40
CA ILE A 86 -18.66 -10.08 50.71
C ILE A 86 -19.91 -9.88 49.83
N GLU A 87 -20.96 -9.22 50.31
CA GLU A 87 -22.15 -8.95 49.51
C GLU A 87 -21.85 -8.01 48.33
N LEU A 88 -21.04 -6.97 48.54
CA LEU A 88 -20.62 -6.06 47.48
C LEU A 88 -19.77 -6.79 46.43
N GLU A 89 -18.87 -7.68 46.85
CA GLU A 89 -18.07 -8.51 45.95
C GLU A 89 -18.97 -9.45 45.15
N LYS A 90 -19.92 -10.12 45.79
CA LYS A 90 -20.91 -10.98 45.11
C LYS A 90 -21.68 -10.20 44.06
N ARG A 91 -22.28 -9.05 44.41
CA ARG A 91 -23.01 -8.20 43.46
C ARG A 91 -22.15 -7.75 42.29
N LYS A 92 -20.88 -7.39 42.54
CA LYS A 92 -19.93 -7.06 41.46
C LYS A 92 -19.64 -8.26 40.59
N SER A 93 -19.41 -9.44 41.17
CA SER A 93 -19.12 -10.66 40.43
C SER A 93 -20.31 -11.11 39.59
N ASP A 94 -21.54 -10.99 40.11
CA ASP A 94 -22.77 -11.31 39.40
C ASP A 94 -23.00 -10.31 38.26
N ALA A 95 -22.78 -9.01 38.49
CA ALA A 95 -22.83 -8.00 37.43
C ALA A 95 -21.82 -8.27 36.31
N ILE A 96 -20.58 -8.67 36.64
CA ILE A 96 -19.57 -9.05 35.65
C ILE A 96 -20.00 -10.30 34.88
N ARG A 97 -20.57 -11.30 35.56
CA ARG A 97 -21.08 -12.52 34.91
C ARG A 97 -22.21 -12.19 33.94
N GLU A 98 -23.21 -11.43 34.38
CA GLU A 98 -24.31 -10.97 33.53
C GLU A 98 -23.80 -10.20 32.31
N GLU A 99 -22.81 -9.32 32.47
CA GLU A 99 -22.21 -8.60 31.35
C GLU A 99 -21.46 -9.53 30.39
N GLN A 100 -20.69 -10.48 30.91
CA GLN A 100 -19.98 -11.48 30.10
C GLN A 100 -20.95 -12.41 29.37
N ASP A 101 -22.06 -12.79 30.00
CA ASP A 101 -23.10 -13.62 29.40
C ASP A 101 -23.81 -12.86 28.28
N LYS A 102 -24.16 -11.59 28.50
CA LYS A 102 -24.67 -10.69 27.45
C LYS A 102 -23.69 -10.55 26.30
N ARG A 103 -22.40 -10.31 26.58
CA ARG A 103 -21.35 -10.23 25.54
C ARG A 103 -21.28 -11.53 24.73
N ARG A 104 -21.25 -12.69 25.39
CA ARG A 104 -21.25 -14.00 24.72
C ARG A 104 -22.51 -14.21 23.88
N MET A 105 -23.68 -13.83 24.38
CA MET A 105 -24.95 -13.89 23.64
C MET A 105 -24.93 -12.97 22.42
N PHE A 106 -24.43 -11.74 22.55
CA PHE A 106 -24.38 -10.77 21.47
C PHE A 106 -23.35 -11.12 20.40
N GLU A 107 -22.19 -11.64 20.78
CA GLU A 107 -21.15 -12.11 19.85
C GLU A 107 -21.52 -13.42 19.15
N GLY A 108 -22.23 -14.30 19.88
CA GLY A 108 -22.75 -15.56 19.35
C GLY A 108 -23.95 -15.39 18.41
N SER A 109 -24.71 -14.29 18.52
CA SER A 109 -25.85 -14.02 17.65
C SER A 109 -25.41 -13.65 16.23
N GLU A 110 -25.77 -14.49 15.26
CA GLU A 110 -25.53 -14.24 13.83
C GLU A 110 -26.26 -12.99 13.33
N GLU A 111 -27.45 -12.72 13.88
CA GLU A 111 -28.28 -11.58 13.46
C GLU A 111 -27.66 -10.24 13.86
N LEU A 112 -27.13 -10.14 15.08
CA LEU A 112 -26.40 -8.95 15.55
C LEU A 112 -25.10 -8.77 14.78
N ARG A 113 -24.40 -9.86 14.47
CA ARG A 113 -23.18 -9.82 13.64
C ARG A 113 -23.49 -9.31 12.22
N ALA A 114 -24.54 -9.83 11.59
CA ALA A 114 -24.98 -9.37 10.29
C ALA A 114 -25.42 -7.91 10.29
N MET A 115 -26.13 -7.46 11.34
CA MET A 115 -26.52 -6.05 11.49
C MET A 115 -25.30 -5.14 11.68
N LYS A 116 -24.34 -5.51 12.54
CA LYS A 116 -23.08 -4.77 12.71
C LYS A 116 -22.30 -4.67 11.40
N ALA A 117 -22.25 -5.75 10.61
CA ALA A 117 -21.62 -5.73 9.30
C ALA A 117 -22.33 -4.76 8.33
N LYS A 118 -23.67 -4.71 8.33
CA LYS A 118 -24.45 -3.74 7.54
C LYS A 118 -24.23 -2.29 7.98
N LEU A 119 -24.14 -2.04 9.30
CA LEU A 119 -23.79 -0.71 9.83
C LEU A 119 -22.38 -0.31 9.41
N HIS A 120 -21.42 -1.22 9.51
CA HIS A 120 -20.06 -0.97 9.07
C HIS A 120 -20.00 -0.70 7.56
N GLN A 121 -20.77 -1.44 6.75
CA GLN A 121 -20.92 -1.17 5.33
C GLN A 121 -21.46 0.25 5.07
N ALA A 122 -22.44 0.70 5.85
CA ALA A 122 -22.99 2.06 5.76
C ALA A 122 -21.93 3.12 6.10
N GLN A 123 -21.11 2.87 7.12
CA GLN A 123 -19.98 3.73 7.46
C GLN A 123 -18.97 3.82 6.30
N VAL A 124 -18.56 2.68 5.75
CA VAL A 124 -17.63 2.63 4.61
C VAL A 124 -18.22 3.32 3.38
N ASN A 125 -19.53 3.19 3.15
CA ASN A 125 -20.22 3.90 2.06
C ASN A 125 -20.19 5.42 2.25
N LYS A 126 -20.38 5.91 3.48
CA LYS A 126 -20.24 7.34 3.82
C LYS A 126 -18.81 7.82 3.58
N GLU A 127 -17.81 7.09 4.07
CA GLU A 127 -16.40 7.42 3.86
C GLU A 127 -16.03 7.43 2.37
N ARG A 128 -16.52 6.45 1.60
CA ARG A 128 -16.33 6.41 0.15
C ARG A 128 -16.99 7.61 -0.53
N HIS A 129 -18.20 8.00 -0.11
CA HIS A 129 -18.87 9.17 -0.66
C HIS A 129 -18.07 10.45 -0.38
N GLN A 130 -17.58 10.62 0.86
CA GLN A 130 -16.71 11.73 1.24
C GLN A 130 -15.44 11.76 0.37
N GLN A 131 -14.77 10.63 0.17
CA GLN A 131 -13.60 10.53 -0.71
C GLN A 131 -13.92 10.91 -2.17
N VAL A 132 -15.09 10.53 -2.68
CA VAL A 132 -15.52 10.91 -4.04
C VAL A 132 -15.74 12.41 -4.12
N VAL A 133 -16.41 13.01 -3.14
CA VAL A 133 -16.64 14.46 -3.06
C VAL A 133 -15.30 15.21 -2.97
N GLU A 134 -14.39 14.79 -2.11
CA GLU A 134 -13.05 15.37 -2.00
C GLU A 134 -12.26 15.27 -3.31
N LYS A 135 -12.35 14.13 -4.01
CA LYS A 135 -11.69 13.95 -5.30
C LYS A 135 -12.28 14.86 -6.37
N LEU A 136 -13.60 15.07 -6.36
CA LEU A 136 -14.25 16.02 -7.28
C LEU A 136 -13.82 17.45 -6.98
N LEU A 137 -13.79 17.85 -5.71
CA LEU A 137 -13.31 19.16 -5.28
C LEU A 137 -11.85 19.39 -5.70
N LYS A 138 -10.97 18.40 -5.49
CA LYS A 138 -9.57 18.47 -5.93
C LYS A 138 -9.44 18.62 -7.44
N LYS A 139 -10.22 17.88 -8.21
CA LYS A 139 -10.23 18.02 -9.68
C LYS A 139 -10.73 19.39 -10.13
N GLU A 140 -11.67 19.97 -9.42
CA GLU A 140 -12.16 21.32 -9.71
C GLU A 140 -11.10 22.37 -9.39
N GLN A 141 -10.39 22.21 -8.28
CA GLN A 141 -9.22 23.04 -7.94
C GLN A 141 -8.09 22.91 -8.97
N GLU A 142 -7.73 21.68 -9.36
CA GLU A 142 -6.72 21.43 -10.40
C GLU A 142 -7.08 22.12 -11.72
N LYS A 143 -8.36 22.10 -12.12
CA LYS A 143 -8.83 22.83 -13.30
C LYS A 143 -8.70 24.34 -13.15
N GLN A 144 -9.03 24.89 -11.99
CA GLN A 144 -8.87 26.31 -11.71
C GLN A 144 -7.39 26.71 -11.80
N ASP A 145 -6.50 25.93 -11.20
CA ASP A 145 -5.05 26.15 -11.27
C ASP A 145 -4.54 26.06 -12.72
N GLU A 146 -4.99 25.08 -13.50
CA GLU A 146 -4.66 24.94 -14.92
C GLU A 146 -5.15 26.14 -15.76
N GLU A 147 -6.35 26.64 -15.48
CA GLU A 147 -6.91 27.83 -16.13
C GLU A 147 -6.09 29.09 -15.78
N GLU A 148 -5.69 29.25 -14.52
CA GLU A 148 -4.83 30.36 -14.08
C GLU A 148 -3.45 30.30 -14.75
N ILE A 149 -2.83 29.12 -14.80
CA ILE A 149 -1.56 28.91 -15.51
C ILE A 149 -1.70 29.25 -16.99
N ALA A 150 -2.77 28.78 -17.65
CA ALA A 150 -3.02 29.07 -19.06
C ALA A 150 -3.18 30.58 -19.31
N GLN A 151 -3.87 31.30 -18.42
CA GLN A 151 -4.00 32.75 -18.49
C GLN A 151 -2.65 33.47 -18.33
N CYS A 152 -1.82 33.04 -17.38
CA CYS A 152 -0.46 33.57 -17.20
C CYS A 152 0.41 33.33 -18.45
N MET A 153 0.38 32.12 -19.01
CA MET A 153 1.15 31.78 -20.22
C MET A 153 0.69 32.60 -21.45
N GLU A 154 -0.62 32.80 -21.63
CA GLU A 154 -1.14 33.65 -22.70
C GLU A 154 -0.79 35.13 -22.49
N TYR A 155 -0.78 35.61 -21.25
CA TYR A 155 -0.32 36.96 -20.93
C TYR A 155 1.17 37.15 -21.28
N GLU A 156 2.05 36.23 -20.87
CA GLU A 156 3.48 36.25 -21.21
C GLU A 156 3.71 36.18 -22.72
N ARG A 157 2.95 35.33 -23.42
CA ARG A 157 3.01 35.23 -24.89
C ARG A 157 2.64 36.55 -25.55
N ARG A 158 1.56 37.21 -25.12
CA ARG A 158 1.14 38.52 -25.65
C ARG A 158 2.23 39.58 -25.41
N LYS A 159 2.79 39.61 -24.21
CA LYS A 159 3.88 40.53 -23.87
C LYS A 159 5.11 40.31 -24.76
N ALA A 160 5.50 39.06 -25.01
CA ALA A 160 6.62 38.74 -25.91
C ALA A 160 6.36 39.21 -27.36
N ILE A 161 5.12 39.05 -27.85
CA ILE A 161 4.72 39.55 -29.18
C ILE A 161 4.81 41.09 -29.23
N GLU A 162 4.34 41.78 -28.19
CA GLU A 162 4.45 43.24 -28.09
C GLU A 162 5.91 43.70 -28.09
N GLU A 163 6.78 43.04 -27.32
CA GLU A 163 8.23 43.29 -27.29
C GLU A 163 8.89 43.04 -28.67
N GLU A 164 8.48 41.99 -29.40
CA GLU A 164 8.95 41.78 -30.77
C GLU A 164 8.50 42.89 -31.73
N ILE A 165 7.24 43.32 -31.64
CA ILE A 165 6.69 44.37 -32.49
C ILE A 165 7.43 45.69 -32.21
N THR A 166 7.63 46.05 -30.95
CA THR A 166 8.38 47.26 -30.59
C THR A 166 9.82 47.19 -31.09
N THR A 167 10.49 46.04 -30.97
CA THR A 167 11.84 45.83 -31.50
C THR A 167 11.88 45.93 -33.04
N LYS A 168 10.88 45.39 -33.75
CA LYS A 168 10.77 45.51 -35.21
C LYS A 168 10.53 46.95 -35.65
N ILE A 169 9.66 47.68 -34.96
CA ILE A 169 9.42 49.12 -35.21
C ILE A 169 10.71 49.90 -35.01
N TYR A 170 11.44 49.67 -33.91
CA TYR A 170 12.71 50.35 -33.63
C TYR A 170 13.76 50.07 -34.71
N LYS A 171 13.94 48.80 -35.12
CA LYS A 171 14.83 48.42 -36.24
C LYS A 171 14.41 49.07 -37.57
N SER A 172 13.11 49.16 -37.83
CA SER A 172 12.58 49.82 -39.04
C SER A 172 12.90 51.32 -39.04
N GLN A 173 12.71 52.00 -37.90
CA GLN A 173 13.08 53.40 -37.73
C GLN A 173 14.57 53.63 -37.96
N GLN A 174 15.45 52.80 -37.41
CA GLN A 174 16.90 52.87 -37.64
C GLN A 174 17.25 52.69 -39.13
N LYS A 175 16.63 51.71 -39.81
CA LYS A 175 16.81 51.52 -41.27
C LYS A 175 16.34 52.74 -42.08
N GLY A 176 15.22 53.35 -41.69
CA GLY A 176 14.71 54.57 -42.29
C GLY A 176 15.71 55.73 -42.16
N GLN A 177 16.27 55.93 -40.95
CA GLN A 177 17.30 56.95 -40.70
C GLN A 177 18.57 56.69 -41.52
N ALA A 178 19.06 55.45 -41.56
CA ALA A 178 20.24 55.08 -42.36
C ALA A 178 20.00 55.30 -43.86
N THR A 179 18.80 54.97 -44.36
CA THR A 179 18.43 55.19 -45.76
C THR A 179 18.40 56.68 -46.10
N ALA A 180 17.85 57.52 -45.22
CA ALA A 180 17.84 58.97 -45.39
C ALA A 180 19.26 59.55 -45.46
N ILE A 181 20.16 59.10 -44.60
CA ILE A 181 21.58 59.51 -44.62
C ILE A 181 22.24 59.08 -45.95
N ASN A 182 22.02 57.84 -46.39
CA ASN A 182 22.58 57.36 -47.66
C ASN A 182 22.05 58.13 -48.87
N GLN A 183 20.77 58.48 -48.88
CA GLN A 183 20.19 59.31 -49.94
C GLN A 183 20.83 60.70 -49.99
N GLN A 184 21.06 61.33 -48.82
CA GLN A 184 21.79 62.60 -48.75
C GLN A 184 23.21 62.47 -49.31
N GLN A 185 23.93 61.39 -49.00
CA GLN A 185 25.26 61.14 -49.56
C GLN A 185 25.26 60.96 -51.09
N ILE A 186 24.25 60.29 -51.64
CA ILE A 186 24.09 60.11 -53.09
C ILE A 186 23.88 61.46 -53.77
N ILE A 187 23.00 62.31 -53.23
CA ILE A 187 22.74 63.66 -53.76
C ILE A 187 24.03 64.47 -53.78
N LEU A 188 24.78 64.51 -52.67
CA LEU A 188 26.06 65.21 -52.59
C LEU A 188 27.08 64.68 -53.61
N ARG A 189 27.10 63.36 -53.84
CA ARG A 189 28.00 62.74 -54.84
C ARG A 189 27.59 63.07 -56.27
N GLU A 190 26.30 63.15 -56.57
CA GLU A 190 25.80 63.55 -57.89
C GLU A 190 26.12 65.01 -58.19
N GLU A 191 25.99 65.90 -57.20
CA GLU A 191 26.41 67.30 -57.31
C GLU A 191 27.91 67.41 -57.60
N ALA A 192 28.75 66.63 -56.91
CA ALA A 192 30.18 66.56 -57.18
C ALA A 192 30.49 66.07 -58.61
N LYS A 193 29.75 65.06 -59.11
CA LYS A 193 29.87 64.59 -60.50
C LYS A 193 29.48 65.66 -61.52
N LYS A 194 28.43 66.44 -61.26
CA LYS A 194 28.02 67.55 -62.14
C LYS A 194 29.12 68.60 -62.25
N LEU A 195 29.74 68.98 -61.12
CA LEU A 195 30.87 69.90 -61.10
C LEU A 195 32.08 69.35 -61.87
N SER A 196 32.39 68.06 -61.72
CA SER A 196 33.47 67.41 -62.47
C SER A 196 33.21 67.34 -63.97
N LYS A 197 31.97 67.07 -64.40
CA LYS A 197 31.60 67.09 -65.83
C LYS A 197 31.78 68.48 -66.45
N ILE A 198 31.34 69.54 -65.76
CA ILE A 198 31.52 70.93 -66.21
C ILE A 198 33.02 71.24 -66.42
N GLN A 199 33.89 70.70 -65.57
CA GLN A 199 35.33 70.87 -65.72
C GLN A 199 35.88 70.10 -66.93
N ALA A 200 35.47 68.85 -67.12
CA ALA A 200 35.90 68.03 -68.26
C ALA A 200 35.44 68.62 -69.61
N ASP A 201 34.24 69.19 -69.67
CA ASP A 201 33.73 69.84 -70.89
C ASP A 201 34.55 71.08 -71.26
N LYS A 202 35.06 71.84 -70.26
CA LYS A 202 35.99 72.96 -70.49
C LYS A 202 37.33 72.47 -71.03
N GLU A 203 37.89 71.40 -70.47
CA GLU A 203 39.15 70.81 -70.93
C GLU A 203 39.02 70.27 -72.35
N LYS A 204 37.90 69.62 -72.68
CA LYS A 204 37.64 69.12 -74.03
C LYS A 204 37.57 70.25 -75.07
N ALA A 205 36.89 71.36 -74.75
CA ALA A 205 36.80 72.52 -75.64
C ALA A 205 38.19 73.11 -75.94
N GLN A 206 39.10 73.14 -74.95
CA GLN A 206 40.48 73.59 -75.13
C GLN A 206 41.28 72.63 -76.03
N VAL A 207 41.05 71.32 -75.93
CA VAL A 207 41.72 70.33 -76.79
C VAL A 207 41.25 70.42 -78.24
N GLU A 208 39.95 70.63 -78.48
CA GLU A 208 39.39 70.78 -79.83
C GLU A 208 39.93 72.03 -80.55
N GLU A 209 40.20 73.12 -79.82
CA GLU A 209 40.83 74.33 -80.36
C GLU A 209 42.26 74.06 -80.88
N ILE A 210 43.05 73.30 -80.13
CA ILE A 210 44.43 72.92 -80.51
C ILE A 210 44.42 72.02 -81.76
N VAL A 211 43.50 71.05 -81.82
CA VAL A 211 43.38 70.14 -82.98
C VAL A 211 42.98 70.91 -84.25
N ALA A 212 42.08 71.89 -84.13
CA ALA A 212 41.69 72.74 -85.26
C ALA A 212 42.83 73.62 -85.77
N GLN A 213 43.77 74.01 -84.91
CA GLN A 213 44.95 74.78 -85.28
C GLN A 213 45.96 73.91 -86.05
N ILE A 214 46.19 72.66 -85.61
CA ILE A 214 47.07 71.70 -86.31
C ILE A 214 46.54 71.39 -87.71
N ALA A 215 45.23 71.15 -87.86
CA ALA A 215 44.64 70.85 -89.16
C ALA A 215 44.78 71.99 -90.19
N LYS A 216 44.85 73.26 -89.73
CA LYS A 216 45.11 74.41 -90.60
C LYS A 216 46.57 74.49 -91.05
N GLU A 217 47.50 74.13 -90.17
CA GLU A 217 48.94 74.09 -90.50
C GLU A 217 49.24 72.97 -91.51
N ASP A 218 48.66 71.78 -91.34
CA ASP A 218 48.84 70.64 -92.27
C ASP A 218 48.32 70.94 -93.69
N ALA A 219 47.21 71.68 -93.82
CA ALA A 219 46.63 72.05 -95.12
C ALA A 219 47.54 73.00 -95.92
N LEU A 220 48.22 73.92 -95.24
CA LEU A 220 49.18 74.84 -95.84
C LEU A 220 50.46 74.10 -96.30
N GLU A 221 50.93 73.12 -95.54
CA GLU A 221 52.08 72.32 -95.93
C GLU A 221 51.80 71.46 -97.18
N ALA A 222 50.59 70.89 -97.29
CA ALA A 222 50.18 70.08 -98.44
C ALA A 222 50.18 70.86 -99.78
N GLU A 223 49.74 72.14 -99.79
CA GLU A 223 49.79 72.97 -101.00
C GLU A 223 51.22 73.28 -101.46
N THR A 224 52.15 73.45 -100.52
CA THR A 224 53.56 73.72 -100.86
C THR A 224 54.27 72.49 -101.43
N ARG A 225 53.92 71.27 -100.98
CA ARG A 225 54.42 70.01 -101.57
C ARG A 225 53.95 69.80 -103.00
N ARG A 226 52.68 70.10 -103.30
CA ARG A 226 52.10 69.89 -104.63
C ARG A 226 52.77 70.73 -105.72
N LYS A 227 53.12 71.99 -105.43
CA LYS A 227 53.84 72.88 -106.37
C LYS A 227 55.25 72.39 -106.72
N LYS A 228 55.96 71.75 -105.76
CA LYS A 228 57.30 71.17 -105.99
C LYS A 228 57.26 69.84 -106.79
N GLN A 229 56.13 69.15 -106.83
CA GLN A 229 55.95 67.90 -107.58
C GLN A 229 55.69 68.14 -109.08
N GLU A 230 55.07 69.26 -109.46
CA GLU A 230 54.82 69.60 -110.87
C GLU A 230 56.12 70.01 -111.61
N GLU A 231 57.05 70.68 -110.93
CA GLU A 231 58.36 71.07 -111.49
C GLU A 231 59.28 69.86 -111.74
N THR A 232 59.21 68.83 -110.88
CA THR A 232 60.01 67.60 -111.01
C THR A 232 59.46 66.65 -112.08
N GLN A 233 58.14 66.65 -112.33
CA GLN A 233 57.51 65.84 -113.39
C GLN A 233 57.83 66.32 -114.82
N ALA A 234 58.15 67.60 -115.03
CA ALA A 234 58.59 68.09 -116.34
C ALA A 234 60.03 67.63 -116.70
N MET A 235 60.89 67.44 -115.69
CA MET A 235 62.26 66.96 -115.84
C MET A 235 62.31 65.43 -116.10
N LEU A 236 61.40 64.66 -115.51
CA LEU A 236 61.28 63.19 -115.67
C LEU A 236 60.78 62.73 -117.05
N ARG A 237 59.93 63.51 -117.75
CA ARG A 237 59.46 63.13 -119.10
C ARG A 237 60.57 63.08 -120.14
N ARG A 238 61.68 63.80 -119.94
CA ARG A 238 62.85 63.76 -120.84
C ARG A 238 63.73 62.52 -120.62
N PHE A 239 63.63 61.85 -119.46
CA PHE A 239 64.41 60.65 -119.12
C PHE A 239 63.69 59.33 -119.49
N MET A 240 62.35 59.32 -119.52
CA MET A 240 61.54 58.12 -119.77
C MET A 240 61.64 57.53 -121.20
N VAL A 241 62.04 58.33 -122.20
CA VAL A 241 62.28 57.84 -123.57
C VAL A 241 63.55 56.95 -123.63
N GLU A 242 64.47 57.10 -122.68
CA GLU A 242 65.78 56.43 -122.68
C GLU A 242 65.78 55.09 -121.89
N GLN A 243 64.75 54.83 -121.07
CA GLN A 243 64.62 53.64 -120.20
C GLN A 243 63.79 52.50 -120.79
N GLN A 244 62.85 52.76 -121.72
CA GLN A 244 61.95 51.74 -122.26
C GLN A 244 62.66 50.61 -123.02
N GLU A 245 63.91 50.79 -123.48
CA GLU A 245 64.69 49.73 -124.10
C GLU A 245 65.32 48.73 -123.10
N ARG A 246 65.41 49.08 -121.80
CA ARG A 246 66.02 48.21 -120.76
C ARG A 246 65.07 47.20 -120.12
N GLN A 247 63.78 47.51 -120.02
CA GLN A 247 62.82 46.70 -119.24
C GLN A 247 62.47 45.34 -119.85
N ARG A 248 62.58 45.15 -121.17
CA ARG A 248 62.27 43.86 -121.83
C ARG A 248 63.17 42.67 -121.41
N LYS A 249 64.20 42.89 -120.58
CA LYS A 249 65.17 41.85 -120.17
C LYS A 249 64.92 41.21 -118.80
N MET A 250 64.07 41.78 -117.94
CA MET A 250 63.94 41.34 -116.53
C MET A 250 62.79 40.36 -116.26
N GLU A 251 61.81 40.20 -117.16
CA GLU A 251 60.60 39.38 -116.93
C GLU A 251 60.86 37.84 -116.91
N ALA A 252 62.11 37.39 -117.03
CA ALA A 252 62.45 35.96 -117.08
C ALA A 252 62.77 35.31 -115.70
N GLU A 253 62.81 36.07 -114.60
CA GLU A 253 63.35 35.57 -113.31
C GLU A 253 62.28 35.16 -112.25
N GLU A 254 60.98 35.35 -112.50
CA GLU A 254 59.91 35.18 -111.49
C GLU A 254 59.43 33.72 -111.25
N LEU A 255 60.09 32.68 -111.75
CA LEU A 255 59.55 31.29 -111.74
C LEU A 255 59.95 30.40 -110.52
N ALA A 256 60.47 30.94 -109.40
CA ALA A 256 61.22 30.12 -108.41
C ALA A 256 60.72 30.02 -106.94
N GLU A 257 59.63 30.66 -106.49
CA GLU A 257 59.29 30.71 -105.04
C GLU A 257 58.00 29.97 -104.61
N MET A 258 57.81 28.72 -105.05
CA MET A 258 56.63 27.87 -104.73
C MET A 258 56.88 26.72 -103.72
N GLU A 259 57.83 26.81 -102.77
CA GLU A 259 58.22 25.66 -101.89
C GLU A 259 57.90 25.76 -100.37
N ALA A 260 57.16 26.76 -99.87
CA ALA A 260 57.01 26.98 -98.41
C ALA A 260 55.79 26.33 -97.69
N ILE A 261 54.95 25.50 -98.35
CA ILE A 261 53.59 25.18 -97.85
C ILE A 261 53.40 23.73 -97.30
N GLU A 262 54.37 22.80 -97.39
CA GLU A 262 54.13 21.37 -97.08
C GLU A 262 54.34 20.87 -95.62
N GLU A 263 54.98 21.61 -94.69
CA GLU A 263 55.42 21.00 -93.41
C GLU A 263 54.38 20.98 -92.24
N PHE A 264 53.24 21.68 -92.33
CA PHE A 264 52.31 21.80 -91.20
C PHE A 264 51.37 20.57 -91.01
N ALA A 265 51.20 19.72 -92.04
CA ALA A 265 50.22 18.64 -92.04
C ALA A 265 50.64 17.35 -91.27
N ARG A 266 51.94 17.16 -90.98
CA ARG A 266 52.46 15.88 -90.42
C ARG A 266 52.35 15.74 -88.89
N LYS A 267 52.21 16.83 -88.12
CA LYS A 267 52.27 16.77 -86.63
C LYS A 267 50.93 16.45 -85.92
N LYS A 268 49.78 16.51 -86.60
CA LYS A 268 48.44 16.33 -85.98
C LYS A 268 47.96 14.88 -85.87
N ARG A 269 48.48 13.95 -86.69
CA ARG A 269 47.97 12.56 -86.77
C ARG A 269 48.57 11.59 -85.72
N ALA A 270 49.70 11.91 -85.10
CA ALA A 270 50.39 11.00 -84.17
C ALA A 270 49.88 11.02 -82.71
N ALA A 271 49.01 11.97 -82.35
CA ALA A 271 48.53 12.14 -80.96
C ALA A 271 47.20 11.42 -80.66
N GLU A 272 46.40 11.08 -81.68
CA GLU A 272 45.08 10.44 -81.51
C GLU A 272 45.15 8.90 -81.42
N GLU A 273 46.18 8.25 -81.99
CA GLU A 273 46.30 6.78 -81.98
C GLU A 273 46.76 6.19 -80.63
N ALA A 274 47.47 6.95 -79.79
CA ALA A 274 47.99 6.47 -78.50
C ALA A 274 46.95 6.41 -77.35
N ALA A 275 45.79 7.06 -77.51
CA ALA A 275 44.75 7.14 -76.48
C ALA A 275 43.71 6.00 -76.55
N LEU A 276 43.58 5.33 -77.70
CA LEU A 276 42.56 4.31 -77.94
C LEU A 276 42.99 2.90 -77.47
N GLU A 277 44.29 2.61 -77.48
CA GLU A 277 44.87 1.29 -77.09
C GLU A 277 44.83 1.02 -75.59
N LYS A 278 45.00 2.04 -74.73
CA LYS A 278 44.99 1.86 -73.26
C LYS A 278 43.62 1.53 -72.67
N LYS A 279 42.51 1.91 -73.33
CA LYS A 279 41.15 1.64 -72.82
C LYS A 279 40.65 0.22 -73.10
N LYS A 280 41.15 -0.45 -74.15
CA LYS A 280 40.71 -1.80 -74.51
C LYS A 280 41.33 -2.88 -73.61
N ALA A 281 42.56 -2.67 -73.14
CA ALA A 281 43.26 -3.61 -72.26
C ALA A 281 42.68 -3.70 -70.82
N GLU A 282 42.04 -2.64 -70.32
CA GLU A 282 41.45 -2.62 -68.96
C GLU A 282 40.04 -3.25 -68.89
N GLU A 283 39.31 -3.31 -70.01
CA GLU A 283 37.96 -3.91 -70.07
C GLU A 283 37.98 -5.44 -70.24
N GLU A 284 38.99 -5.99 -70.92
CA GLU A 284 39.14 -7.45 -71.10
C GLU A 284 39.59 -8.15 -69.81
N ALA A 285 40.39 -7.50 -68.97
CA ALA A 285 40.82 -8.04 -67.68
C ALA A 285 39.67 -8.13 -66.64
N LYS A 286 38.65 -7.26 -66.74
CA LYS A 286 37.49 -7.26 -65.82
C LYS A 286 36.43 -8.30 -66.18
N LYS A 287 36.31 -8.69 -67.45
CA LYS A 287 35.35 -9.71 -67.91
C LYS A 287 35.79 -11.13 -67.54
N ALA A 288 37.09 -11.45 -67.69
CA ALA A 288 37.64 -12.76 -67.34
C ALA A 288 37.56 -13.10 -65.83
N ALA A 289 37.66 -12.09 -64.95
CA ALA A 289 37.55 -12.28 -63.50
C ALA A 289 36.10 -12.52 -63.02
N TYR A 290 35.10 -11.98 -63.73
CA TYR A 290 33.68 -12.10 -63.35
C TYR A 290 33.12 -13.47 -63.76
N GLU A 291 33.51 -14.00 -64.92
CA GLU A 291 33.05 -15.31 -65.41
C GLU A 291 33.55 -16.49 -64.54
N LEU A 292 34.76 -16.39 -63.97
CA LEU A 292 35.31 -17.42 -63.07
C LEU A 292 34.59 -17.47 -61.70
N ILE A 293 34.11 -16.32 -61.20
CA ILE A 293 33.39 -16.23 -59.92
C ILE A 293 31.95 -16.72 -60.07
N VAL A 294 31.30 -16.45 -61.20
CA VAL A 294 29.93 -16.94 -61.47
C VAL A 294 29.92 -18.47 -61.64
N ALA A 295 30.88 -19.03 -62.38
CA ALA A 295 30.96 -20.48 -62.58
C ALA A 295 31.25 -21.26 -61.28
N THR A 296 32.07 -20.71 -60.38
CA THR A 296 32.37 -21.33 -59.08
C THR A 296 31.21 -21.19 -58.08
N ALA A 297 30.38 -20.15 -58.17
CA ALA A 297 29.19 -19.98 -57.35
C ALA A 297 28.03 -20.90 -57.79
N GLU A 298 27.83 -21.09 -59.10
CA GLU A 298 26.76 -21.96 -59.63
C GLU A 298 27.03 -23.45 -59.38
N ALA A 299 28.28 -23.90 -59.43
CA ALA A 299 28.64 -25.28 -59.08
C ALA A 299 28.42 -25.57 -57.58
N ARG A 300 28.77 -24.63 -56.69
CA ARG A 300 28.55 -24.76 -55.24
C ARG A 300 27.07 -24.76 -54.85
N ASN A 301 26.24 -23.99 -55.55
CA ASN A 301 24.80 -23.96 -55.29
C ASN A 301 24.11 -25.25 -55.78
N LYS A 302 24.52 -25.83 -56.92
CA LYS A 302 23.98 -27.11 -57.39
C LYS A 302 24.34 -28.28 -56.48
N GLU A 303 25.57 -28.33 -55.96
CA GLU A 303 25.97 -29.36 -54.98
C GLU A 303 25.22 -29.20 -53.63
N ALA A 304 24.90 -27.97 -53.23
CA ALA A 304 24.12 -27.71 -52.02
C ALA A 304 22.63 -28.08 -52.18
N GLU A 305 22.04 -27.81 -53.36
CA GLU A 305 20.65 -28.17 -53.67
C GLU A 305 20.46 -29.69 -53.79
N GLU A 306 21.42 -30.42 -54.38
CA GLU A 306 21.39 -31.88 -54.43
C GLU A 306 21.56 -32.51 -53.04
N PHE A 307 22.38 -31.91 -52.17
CA PHE A 307 22.54 -32.35 -50.78
C PHE A 307 21.29 -32.08 -49.92
N GLU A 308 20.61 -30.93 -50.10
CA GLU A 308 19.34 -30.66 -49.42
C GLU A 308 18.20 -31.54 -49.92
N TYR A 309 18.15 -31.86 -51.21
CA TYR A 309 17.16 -32.79 -51.77
C TYR A 309 17.27 -34.19 -51.15
N LEU A 310 18.50 -34.74 -51.08
CA LEU A 310 18.76 -36.04 -50.46
C LEU A 310 18.50 -36.05 -48.94
N LYS A 311 18.75 -34.93 -48.24
CA LYS A 311 18.44 -34.80 -46.81
C LYS A 311 16.92 -34.78 -46.55
N ASN A 312 16.16 -34.14 -47.44
CA ASN A 312 14.71 -34.06 -47.33
C ASN A 312 14.03 -35.41 -47.65
N GLU A 313 14.56 -36.20 -48.60
CA GLU A 313 14.11 -37.57 -48.86
C GLU A 313 14.40 -38.51 -47.68
N LEU A 314 15.60 -38.45 -47.09
CA LEU A 314 15.94 -39.26 -45.91
C LEU A 314 15.04 -38.91 -44.71
N TYR A 315 14.76 -37.63 -44.48
CA TYR A 315 13.87 -37.20 -43.39
C TYR A 315 12.43 -37.68 -43.57
N ALA A 316 11.93 -37.70 -44.81
CA ALA A 316 10.60 -38.23 -45.13
C ALA A 316 10.52 -39.75 -44.87
N GLU A 317 11.52 -40.52 -45.30
CA GLU A 317 11.56 -41.97 -45.04
C GLU A 317 11.73 -42.31 -43.55
N GLU A 318 12.54 -41.55 -42.80
CA GLU A 318 12.69 -41.73 -41.36
C GLU A 318 11.39 -41.43 -40.59
N LEU A 319 10.63 -40.41 -41.01
CA LEU A 319 9.33 -40.06 -40.42
C LEU A 319 8.30 -41.18 -40.67
N GLU A 320 8.18 -41.66 -41.91
CA GLU A 320 7.27 -42.76 -42.25
C GLU A 320 7.65 -44.09 -41.57
N ALA A 321 8.94 -44.36 -41.36
CA ALA A 321 9.39 -45.52 -40.60
C ALA A 321 9.08 -45.40 -39.10
N GLN A 322 9.15 -44.19 -38.52
CA GLN A 322 8.76 -43.96 -37.13
C GLN A 322 7.25 -44.05 -36.92
N GLU A 323 6.43 -43.54 -37.85
CA GLU A 323 4.97 -43.63 -37.76
C GLU A 323 4.50 -45.09 -37.84
N ARG A 324 5.04 -45.89 -38.77
CA ARG A 324 4.75 -47.33 -38.82
C ARG A 324 5.08 -48.07 -37.51
N ARG A 325 6.24 -47.76 -36.90
CA ARG A 325 6.61 -48.35 -35.58
C ARG A 325 5.67 -47.90 -34.45
N LYS A 326 5.20 -46.64 -34.47
CA LYS A 326 4.22 -46.15 -33.47
C LYS A 326 2.86 -46.80 -33.64
N GLU A 327 2.41 -47.00 -34.88
CA GLU A 327 1.14 -47.68 -35.18
C GLU A 327 1.18 -49.16 -34.75
N GLU A 328 2.26 -49.89 -35.06
CA GLU A 328 2.45 -51.28 -34.62
C GLU A 328 2.45 -51.40 -33.09
N LEU A 329 3.15 -50.51 -32.38
CA LEU A 329 3.15 -50.48 -30.91
C LEU A 329 1.77 -50.11 -30.34
N GLY A 330 1.04 -49.20 -30.99
CA GLY A 330 -0.31 -48.84 -30.61
C GLY A 330 -1.31 -49.98 -30.77
N MET A 331 -1.20 -50.75 -31.86
CA MET A 331 -2.03 -51.93 -32.09
C MET A 331 -1.69 -53.07 -31.13
N ARG A 332 -0.41 -53.25 -30.80
CA ARG A 332 0.04 -54.25 -29.82
C ARG A 332 -0.46 -53.94 -28.41
N LYS A 333 -0.37 -52.69 -27.96
CA LYS A 333 -0.92 -52.26 -26.66
C LYS A 333 -2.44 -52.46 -26.57
N LYS A 334 -3.19 -52.12 -27.62
CA LYS A 334 -4.65 -52.35 -27.66
C LYS A 334 -5.02 -53.83 -27.55
N LEU A 335 -4.20 -54.73 -28.09
CA LEU A 335 -4.40 -56.18 -27.96
C LEU A 335 -4.03 -56.68 -26.56
N GLU A 336 -2.94 -56.18 -25.97
CA GLU A 336 -2.52 -56.49 -24.61
C GLU A 336 -3.57 -56.01 -23.57
N ASP A 337 -4.04 -54.77 -23.68
CA ASP A 337 -5.07 -54.20 -22.80
C ASP A 337 -6.40 -55.00 -22.88
N ARG A 338 -6.77 -55.47 -24.08
CA ARG A 338 -7.98 -56.30 -24.28
C ARG A 338 -7.81 -57.69 -23.68
N ALA A 339 -6.63 -58.29 -23.77
CA ALA A 339 -6.33 -59.58 -23.15
C ALA A 339 -6.31 -59.48 -21.63
N GLU A 340 -5.77 -58.39 -21.09
CA GLU A 340 -5.69 -58.14 -19.65
C GLU A 340 -7.08 -57.89 -19.03
N MET A 341 -7.96 -57.16 -19.72
CA MET A 341 -9.37 -57.03 -19.31
C MET A 341 -10.11 -58.36 -19.27
N LEU A 342 -9.92 -59.22 -20.27
CA LEU A 342 -10.56 -60.55 -20.31
C LEU A 342 -10.02 -61.47 -19.20
N LYS A 343 -8.73 -61.38 -18.89
CA LYS A 343 -8.11 -62.12 -17.77
C LYS A 343 -8.64 -61.65 -16.42
N ALA A 344 -8.72 -60.34 -16.20
CA ALA A 344 -9.27 -59.76 -14.97
C ALA A 344 -10.75 -60.13 -14.75
N TYR A 345 -11.55 -60.19 -15.83
CA TYR A 345 -12.94 -60.65 -15.75
C TYR A 345 -13.05 -62.13 -15.34
N ASN A 346 -12.22 -63.01 -15.91
CA ASN A 346 -12.19 -64.43 -15.55
C ASN A 346 -11.72 -64.65 -14.10
N ASP A 347 -10.72 -63.90 -13.65
CA ASP A 347 -10.21 -63.97 -12.27
C ASP A 347 -11.28 -63.49 -11.27
N GLN A 348 -12.05 -62.45 -11.60
CA GLN A 348 -13.17 -61.99 -10.79
C GLN A 348 -14.28 -63.04 -10.66
N LEU A 349 -14.59 -63.75 -11.74
CA LEU A 349 -15.59 -64.82 -11.74
C LEU A 349 -15.15 -65.99 -10.84
N ALA A 350 -13.90 -66.43 -10.98
CA ALA A 350 -13.32 -67.51 -10.16
C ALA A 350 -13.27 -67.16 -8.66
N LEU A 351 -12.93 -65.92 -8.30
CA LEU A 351 -12.95 -65.44 -6.92
C LEU A 351 -14.38 -65.41 -6.32
N LYS A 352 -15.39 -65.08 -7.14
CA LYS A 352 -16.79 -65.05 -6.71
C LYS A 352 -17.33 -66.47 -6.46
N GLU A 353 -16.96 -67.43 -7.30
CA GLU A 353 -17.32 -68.84 -7.11
C GLU A 353 -16.62 -69.46 -5.89
N ALA A 354 -15.33 -69.16 -5.67
CA ALA A 354 -14.59 -69.63 -4.50
C ALA A 354 -15.15 -69.06 -3.17
N LYS A 355 -15.62 -67.80 -3.16
CA LYS A 355 -16.31 -67.22 -1.99
C LYS A 355 -17.61 -67.95 -1.67
N ARG A 356 -18.44 -68.24 -2.68
CA ARG A 356 -19.72 -68.92 -2.47
C ARG A 356 -19.54 -70.32 -1.87
N GLN A 357 -18.55 -71.07 -2.35
CA GLN A 357 -18.24 -72.40 -1.80
C GLN A 357 -17.74 -72.36 -0.35
N ARG A 358 -17.06 -71.27 0.05
CA ARG A 358 -16.59 -71.07 1.42
C ARG A 358 -17.72 -70.69 2.38
N GLU A 359 -18.64 -69.85 1.93
CA GLU A 359 -19.84 -69.45 2.70
C GLU A 359 -20.77 -70.67 2.94
N GLU A 360 -21.00 -71.51 1.91
CA GLU A 360 -21.78 -72.75 2.05
C GLU A 360 -21.15 -73.75 3.05
N ALA A 361 -19.81 -73.81 3.13
CA ALA A 361 -19.10 -74.66 4.09
C ALA A 361 -19.17 -74.13 5.53
N GLU A 362 -19.15 -72.81 5.72
CA GLU A 362 -19.26 -72.16 7.03
C GLU A 362 -20.68 -72.26 7.60
N GLU A 363 -21.72 -72.15 6.76
CA GLU A 363 -23.12 -72.37 7.18
C GLU A 363 -23.40 -73.82 7.63
N ALA A 364 -22.82 -74.81 6.93
CA ALA A 364 -22.94 -76.21 7.32
C ALA A 364 -22.29 -76.49 8.69
N ALA A 365 -21.12 -75.89 8.96
CA ALA A 365 -20.44 -76.00 10.25
C ALA A 365 -21.19 -75.30 11.39
N PHE A 366 -21.88 -74.19 11.11
CA PHE A 366 -22.72 -73.49 12.08
C PHE A 366 -23.98 -74.29 12.46
N ARG A 367 -24.60 -74.98 11.50
CA ARG A 367 -25.82 -75.78 11.72
C ARG A 367 -25.55 -77.00 12.62
N VAL A 368 -24.37 -77.60 12.55
CA VAL A 368 -23.94 -78.71 13.43
C VAL A 368 -23.75 -78.23 14.88
N LYS A 369 -23.06 -77.10 15.08
CA LYS A 369 -22.84 -76.52 16.42
C LYS A 369 -24.13 -76.06 17.12
N LEU A 370 -25.15 -75.69 16.35
CA LEU A 370 -26.44 -75.27 16.90
C LEU A 370 -27.26 -76.46 17.41
N LEU A 371 -27.17 -77.61 16.74
CA LEU A 371 -27.84 -78.86 17.17
C LEU A 371 -27.21 -79.46 18.44
N GLU A 372 -25.89 -79.32 18.62
CA GLU A 372 -25.20 -79.75 19.85
C GLU A 372 -25.61 -78.92 21.07
N LYS A 373 -25.84 -77.61 20.89
CA LYS A 373 -26.31 -76.71 21.97
C LYS A 373 -27.71 -77.05 22.48
N PHE A 374 -28.64 -77.37 21.58
CA PHE A 374 -30.01 -77.71 21.99
C PHE A 374 -30.08 -79.02 22.78
N ALA A 375 -29.17 -79.97 22.54
CA ALA A 375 -29.08 -81.21 23.31
C ALA A 375 -28.53 -81.02 24.74
N GLU A 376 -27.72 -79.97 24.98
CA GLU A 376 -27.24 -79.60 26.31
C GLU A 376 -28.30 -78.86 27.13
N ASP A 377 -29.12 -78.02 26.49
CA ASP A 377 -30.19 -77.27 27.14
C ASP A 377 -31.35 -78.18 27.61
N ASP A 378 -31.70 -79.23 26.85
CA ASP A 378 -32.73 -80.21 27.21
C ASP A 378 -32.38 -81.03 28.47
N ARG A 379 -31.08 -81.23 28.79
CA ARG A 379 -30.63 -81.92 30.00
C ARG A 379 -30.75 -81.07 31.28
N ILE A 380 -30.73 -79.75 31.15
CA ILE A 380 -30.75 -78.81 32.28
C ILE A 380 -32.19 -78.45 32.68
N GLU A 381 -33.17 -78.65 31.79
CA GLU A 381 -34.59 -78.38 32.07
C GLU A 381 -35.23 -79.34 33.08
N LEU A 382 -34.89 -80.63 33.04
CA LEU A 382 -35.53 -81.66 33.87
C LEU A 382 -35.28 -81.51 35.39
N LEU A 383 -34.18 -80.85 35.80
CA LEU A 383 -33.81 -80.68 37.21
C LEU A 383 -34.29 -79.35 37.83
N ASN A 384 -34.80 -78.42 37.02
CA ASN A 384 -35.15 -77.05 37.48
C ASN A 384 -36.64 -76.82 37.76
N GLU A 385 -37.54 -77.74 37.39
CA GLU A 385 -38.99 -77.54 37.51
C GLU A 385 -39.50 -77.38 38.96
N GLN A 386 -38.87 -78.05 39.92
CA GLN A 386 -39.29 -77.96 41.33
C GLN A 386 -38.74 -76.70 42.03
N LYS A 387 -37.56 -76.19 41.61
CA LYS A 387 -37.04 -74.87 42.04
C LYS A 387 -37.75 -73.70 41.34
N LYS A 388 -38.27 -73.90 40.12
CA LYS A 388 -39.04 -72.92 39.32
C LYS A 388 -40.27 -72.45 40.10
N ARG A 389 -41.05 -73.35 40.70
CA ARG A 389 -42.35 -72.99 41.31
C ARG A 389 -42.24 -71.99 42.48
N MET A 390 -41.23 -72.14 43.35
CA MET A 390 -41.00 -71.26 44.49
C MET A 390 -40.30 -69.94 44.09
N LYS A 391 -39.34 -69.99 43.16
CA LYS A 391 -38.67 -68.79 42.64
C LYS A 391 -39.60 -67.94 41.76
N VAL A 392 -40.55 -68.53 41.04
CA VAL A 392 -41.50 -67.81 40.17
C VAL A 392 -42.41 -66.89 40.99
N GLN A 393 -42.88 -67.28 42.19
CA GLN A 393 -43.71 -66.39 43.01
C GLN A 393 -42.91 -65.23 43.62
N ALA A 394 -41.66 -65.46 44.04
CA ALA A 394 -40.78 -64.40 44.51
C ALA A 394 -40.38 -63.45 43.36
N HIS A 395 -39.99 -63.99 42.20
CA HIS A 395 -39.71 -63.21 41.01
C HIS A 395 -40.93 -62.46 40.49
N LYS A 396 -42.15 -62.98 40.60
CA LYS A 396 -43.34 -62.25 40.14
C LYS A 396 -43.58 -60.98 40.96
N ARG A 397 -43.37 -61.03 42.27
CA ARG A 397 -43.44 -59.85 43.16
C ARG A 397 -42.28 -58.87 42.93
N GLU A 398 -41.05 -59.38 42.76
CA GLU A 398 -39.88 -58.55 42.46
C GLU A 398 -40.00 -57.90 41.06
N VAL A 399 -40.52 -58.61 40.06
CA VAL A 399 -40.76 -58.10 38.69
C VAL A 399 -41.87 -57.06 38.68
N GLU A 400 -42.96 -57.25 39.44
CA GLU A 400 -43.99 -56.20 39.59
C GLU A 400 -43.42 -54.94 40.28
N ARG A 401 -42.58 -55.09 41.32
CA ARG A 401 -41.88 -53.95 41.94
C ARG A 401 -40.93 -53.27 40.95
N LEU A 402 -40.12 -54.02 40.21
CA LEU A 402 -39.20 -53.49 39.20
C LEU A 402 -39.93 -52.85 38.01
N ILE A 403 -41.12 -53.34 37.63
CA ILE A 403 -41.96 -52.71 36.59
C ILE A 403 -42.55 -51.40 37.11
N GLN A 404 -42.98 -51.33 38.37
CA GLN A 404 -43.46 -50.10 39.00
C GLN A 404 -42.34 -49.07 39.19
N GLU A 405 -41.17 -49.49 39.66
CA GLU A 405 -39.96 -48.67 39.76
C GLU A 405 -39.50 -48.18 38.38
N ARG A 406 -39.51 -49.03 37.35
CA ARG A 406 -39.17 -48.65 35.97
C ARG A 406 -40.20 -47.70 35.36
N ARG A 407 -41.49 -47.85 35.67
CA ARG A 407 -42.54 -46.89 35.27
C ARG A 407 -42.37 -45.56 35.99
N ALA A 408 -42.05 -45.56 37.28
CA ALA A 408 -41.78 -44.35 38.05
C ALA A 408 -40.52 -43.64 37.58
N GLN A 409 -39.45 -44.39 37.26
CA GLN A 409 -38.22 -43.86 36.65
C GLN A 409 -38.49 -43.28 35.27
N TYR A 410 -39.25 -43.97 34.41
CA TYR A 410 -39.61 -43.46 33.08
C TYR A 410 -40.50 -42.22 33.15
N GLN A 411 -41.44 -42.15 34.11
CA GLN A 411 -42.24 -40.95 34.36
C GLN A 411 -41.36 -39.80 34.88
N ALA A 412 -40.46 -40.06 35.82
CA ALA A 412 -39.53 -39.04 36.33
C ALA A 412 -38.53 -38.56 35.27
N GLU A 413 -38.03 -39.45 34.41
CA GLU A 413 -37.18 -39.12 33.27
C GLU A 413 -37.95 -38.28 32.25
N ARG A 414 -39.17 -38.68 31.88
CA ARG A 414 -40.01 -37.92 30.94
C ARG A 414 -40.41 -36.55 31.50
N ASP A 415 -40.77 -36.47 32.78
CA ASP A 415 -41.08 -35.20 33.44
C ASP A 415 -39.82 -34.34 33.59
N GLY A 416 -38.65 -34.95 33.78
CA GLY A 416 -37.35 -34.28 33.78
C GLY A 416 -36.97 -33.74 32.40
N GLU A 417 -37.16 -34.52 31.34
CA GLU A 417 -36.95 -34.12 29.95
C GLU A 417 -37.87 -32.97 29.56
N LEU A 418 -39.16 -33.04 29.93
CA LEU A 418 -40.12 -31.97 29.67
C LEU A 418 -39.73 -30.67 30.37
N LYS A 419 -39.30 -30.74 31.65
CA LYS A 419 -38.81 -29.56 32.38
C LYS A 419 -37.56 -28.97 31.76
N LEU A 420 -36.60 -29.81 31.36
CA LEU A 420 -35.39 -29.35 30.67
C LEU A 420 -35.74 -28.64 29.35
N LEU A 421 -36.72 -29.17 28.61
CA LEU A 421 -37.21 -28.57 27.37
C LEU A 421 -37.90 -27.22 27.61
N GLU A 422 -38.70 -27.10 28.67
CA GLU A 422 -39.33 -25.85 29.09
C GLU A 422 -38.30 -24.80 29.55
N GLU A 423 -37.31 -25.19 30.35
CA GLU A 423 -36.20 -24.33 30.78
C GLU A 423 -35.38 -23.86 29.58
N GLN A 424 -35.06 -24.76 28.64
CA GLN A 424 -34.39 -24.39 27.40
C GLN A 424 -35.23 -23.43 26.57
N ARG A 425 -36.55 -23.63 26.48
CA ARG A 425 -37.45 -22.72 25.77
C ARG A 425 -37.44 -21.33 26.39
N GLN A 426 -37.54 -21.24 27.72
CA GLN A 426 -37.50 -19.96 28.45
C GLN A 426 -36.17 -19.24 28.24
N ILE A 427 -35.04 -19.94 28.35
CA ILE A 427 -33.71 -19.37 28.10
C ILE A 427 -33.61 -18.84 26.66
N GLN A 428 -34.18 -19.53 25.67
CA GLN A 428 -34.17 -19.07 24.28
C GLN A 428 -35.09 -17.86 24.07
N GLU A 429 -36.26 -17.83 24.70
CA GLU A 429 -37.18 -16.68 24.67
C GLU A 429 -36.53 -15.44 25.31
N GLU A 430 -35.89 -15.58 26.48
CA GLU A 430 -35.14 -14.50 27.14
C GLU A 430 -33.98 -14.00 26.27
N ARG A 431 -33.21 -14.92 25.68
CA ARG A 431 -32.14 -14.59 24.72
C ARG A 431 -32.67 -13.79 23.53
N TYR A 432 -33.80 -14.20 22.99
CA TYR A 432 -34.42 -13.52 21.85
C TYR A 432 -34.82 -12.08 22.19
N VAL A 433 -35.44 -11.87 23.35
CA VAL A 433 -35.83 -10.53 23.84
C VAL A 433 -34.61 -9.63 24.04
N GLU A 434 -33.53 -10.13 24.63
CA GLU A 434 -32.28 -9.37 24.80
C GLU A 434 -31.62 -9.02 23.46
N ILE A 435 -31.61 -9.96 22.50
CA ILE A 435 -31.08 -9.73 21.15
C ILE A 435 -31.90 -8.68 20.41
N GLU A 436 -33.23 -8.72 20.47
CA GLU A 436 -34.08 -7.70 19.85
C GLU A 436 -33.90 -6.31 20.49
N ALA A 437 -33.76 -6.24 21.81
CA ALA A 437 -33.48 -4.99 22.51
C ALA A 437 -32.15 -4.37 22.06
N GLU A 438 -31.11 -5.19 21.92
CA GLU A 438 -29.79 -4.74 21.45
C GLU A 438 -29.81 -4.35 19.96
N LYS A 439 -30.57 -5.05 19.10
CA LYS A 439 -30.79 -4.63 17.70
C LYS A 439 -31.41 -3.22 17.65
N ARG A 440 -32.45 -2.98 18.43
CA ARG A 440 -33.10 -1.66 18.51
C ARG A 440 -32.15 -0.58 19.04
N ARG A 441 -31.26 -0.94 19.98
CA ARG A 441 -30.23 -0.01 20.47
C ARG A 441 -29.21 0.33 19.38
N LEU A 442 -28.66 -0.67 18.69
CA LEU A 442 -27.72 -0.48 17.58
C LEU A 442 -28.30 0.37 16.45
N LEU A 443 -29.57 0.16 16.11
CA LEU A 443 -30.28 0.98 15.12
C LEU A 443 -30.42 2.44 15.57
N ARG A 444 -30.77 2.66 16.84
CA ARG A 444 -30.92 4.01 17.41
C ARG A 444 -29.61 4.79 17.43
N GLU A 445 -28.54 4.15 17.89
CA GLU A 445 -27.24 4.81 18.07
C GLU A 445 -26.53 5.03 16.73
N HIS A 446 -26.53 4.02 15.85
CA HIS A 446 -25.69 4.04 14.65
C HIS A 446 -26.45 4.24 13.35
N ALA A 447 -27.67 3.70 13.19
CA ALA A 447 -28.35 3.78 11.88
C ALA A 447 -28.81 5.21 11.56
N VAL A 448 -29.13 6.03 12.57
CA VAL A 448 -29.50 7.45 12.41
C VAL A 448 -28.37 8.26 11.75
N GLN A 449 -27.11 7.99 12.09
CA GLN A 449 -25.94 8.70 11.56
C GLN A 449 -25.63 8.39 10.09
N PHE A 450 -26.13 7.26 9.59
CA PHE A 450 -25.80 6.73 8.25
C PHE A 450 -27.03 6.60 7.36
N ARG A 451 -28.13 7.31 7.64
CA ARG A 451 -29.43 7.23 6.97
C ARG A 451 -29.34 7.10 5.44
N ASP A 452 -28.54 7.95 4.78
CA ASP A 452 -28.42 7.97 3.31
C ASP A 452 -27.51 6.87 2.74
N TYR A 453 -26.75 6.19 3.61
CA TYR A 453 -25.73 5.21 3.26
C TYR A 453 -26.08 3.79 3.71
N LEU A 454 -27.26 3.58 4.31
CA LEU A 454 -27.71 2.28 4.78
C LEU A 454 -27.95 1.29 3.62
N PRO A 455 -27.42 0.05 3.71
CA PRO A 455 -27.63 -0.98 2.69
C PRO A 455 -29.07 -1.54 2.72
N LYS A 456 -29.50 -2.11 1.60
CA LYS A 456 -30.83 -2.73 1.46
C LYS A 456 -30.99 -3.91 2.42
N GLY A 457 -32.19 -4.08 2.98
CA GLY A 457 -32.51 -5.17 3.91
C GLY A 457 -31.98 -4.97 5.33
N MET A 458 -31.73 -3.73 5.75
CA MET A 458 -31.30 -3.39 7.11
C MET A 458 -32.44 -3.53 8.14
N PHE A 459 -33.68 -3.29 7.73
CA PHE A 459 -34.85 -3.30 8.60
C PHE A 459 -35.68 -4.55 8.34
N ASN A 460 -35.96 -5.31 9.40
CA ASN A 460 -36.87 -6.45 9.34
C ASN A 460 -38.32 -6.02 9.62
N ASN A 461 -38.50 -5.01 10.48
CA ASN A 461 -39.79 -4.50 10.90
C ASN A 461 -40.05 -3.10 10.33
N LYS A 462 -41.32 -2.80 10.05
CA LYS A 462 -41.77 -1.49 9.56
C LYS A 462 -41.57 -0.39 10.61
N GLU A 463 -41.76 -0.73 11.88
CA GLU A 463 -41.57 0.19 13.02
C GLU A 463 -40.13 0.70 13.12
N ASP A 464 -39.14 -0.19 12.93
CA ASP A 464 -37.72 0.18 12.97
C ASP A 464 -37.35 1.12 11.81
N TYR A 465 -37.93 0.88 10.63
CA TYR A 465 -37.76 1.75 9.47
C TYR A 465 -38.36 3.13 9.69
N GLU A 466 -39.61 3.20 10.17
CA GLU A 466 -40.28 4.47 10.47
C GLU A 466 -39.54 5.25 11.56
N TYR A 467 -39.04 4.58 12.59
CA TYR A 467 -38.24 5.22 13.63
C TYR A 467 -36.98 5.87 13.06
N VAL A 468 -36.14 5.13 12.31
CA VAL A 468 -34.87 5.66 11.80
C VAL A 468 -35.08 6.76 10.75
N MET A 469 -36.12 6.66 9.93
CA MET A 469 -36.41 7.65 8.89
C MET A 469 -37.17 8.90 9.38
N SER A 470 -37.84 8.82 10.54
CA SER A 470 -38.58 9.95 11.13
C SER A 470 -37.74 10.82 12.06
N GLN A 471 -36.56 10.36 12.50
CA GLN A 471 -35.67 11.19 13.30
C GLN A 471 -35.11 12.36 12.48
N PRO A 472 -34.99 13.56 13.08
CA PRO A 472 -34.30 14.68 12.45
C PRO A 472 -32.84 14.29 12.17
N GLU A 473 -32.30 14.76 11.05
CA GLU A 473 -30.88 14.55 10.74
C GLU A 473 -30.03 15.01 11.93
N PRO A 474 -29.06 14.18 12.37
CA PRO A 474 -28.12 14.64 13.38
C PRO A 474 -27.38 15.83 12.80
N GLN A 475 -27.65 17.02 13.36
CA GLN A 475 -26.88 18.22 13.09
C GLN A 475 -25.44 17.92 13.52
N ASN A 476 -24.57 17.64 12.55
CA ASN A 476 -23.13 17.70 12.75
C ASN A 476 -22.67 19.14 12.53
#